data_AF-A0A913XN12-F1
#
_entry.id   AF-A0A913XN12-F1
#
_cell.length_a   1.000
_cell.length_b   1.000
_cell.length_c   1.000
_cell.angle_alpha   90.00
_cell.angle_beta   90.00
_cell.angle_gamma   90.00
#
_symmetry.space_group_name_H-M   'P 1'
#
loop_
_entity.id
_entity.type
_entity.pdbx_description
1 polymer ?
#
loop_
_entity_poly.entity_id
_entity_poly.type
_entity_poly.pdbx_seq_one_letter_code
_entity_poly.pdbx_strand_id
1 'polypeptide(L)'
;MSSKAYHTDFEGVSEILQSLQQQANVFFKGMQMTSDCNFSIEEARENLDSLSKLNTALQDKLQSTGLHAIPLDSEMLQLDCQATVRKGHEDSETGKLTMQRVQMNCSAMNKTMSALKK
;
A
#
# COMPACT_ATOMS: atom_id res chain seq x y z
N MET A 1 -23.27 -35.68 4.00
CA MET A 1 -23.19 -34.58 5.00
C MET A 1 -22.57 -33.31 4.40
N SER A 2 -22.97 -32.87 3.20
CA SER A 2 -21.96 -32.29 2.27
C SER A 2 -22.20 -30.88 1.72
N SER A 3 -23.15 -30.07 2.23
CA SER A 3 -23.40 -28.72 1.67
C SER A 3 -23.28 -27.60 2.72
N LYS A 4 -23.70 -27.86 3.97
CA LYS A 4 -23.55 -26.88 5.07
C LYS A 4 -22.10 -26.57 5.45
N ALA A 5 -21.21 -27.57 5.45
CA ALA A 5 -19.81 -27.37 5.86
C ALA A 5 -19.06 -26.43 4.89
N TYR A 6 -19.17 -26.68 3.58
CA TYR A 6 -18.56 -25.82 2.55
C TYR A 6 -19.12 -24.39 2.55
N HIS A 7 -20.38 -24.22 2.91
CA HIS A 7 -20.99 -22.89 3.01
C HIS A 7 -20.39 -22.07 4.16
N THR A 8 -20.27 -22.66 5.35
CA THR A 8 -19.68 -22.03 6.52
C THR A 8 -18.18 -21.73 6.33
N ASP A 9 -17.47 -22.59 5.59
CA ASP A 9 -16.07 -22.37 5.29
C ASP A 9 -15.84 -21.23 4.28
N PHE A 10 -16.71 -21.10 3.27
CA PHE A 10 -16.71 -19.96 2.35
C PHE A 10 -17.03 -18.64 3.04
N GLU A 11 -18.02 -18.64 3.94
CA GLU A 11 -18.37 -17.46 4.74
C GLU A 11 -17.18 -17.00 5.58
N GLY A 12 -16.50 -17.91 6.29
CA GLY A 12 -15.33 -17.56 7.09
C GLY A 12 -14.16 -17.00 6.28
N VAL A 13 -13.92 -17.51 5.06
CA VAL A 13 -12.91 -16.94 4.15
C VAL A 13 -13.34 -15.54 3.67
N SER A 14 -14.61 -15.36 3.33
CA SER A 14 -15.16 -14.08 2.86
C SER A 14 -15.07 -12.99 3.94
N GLU A 15 -15.34 -13.32 5.19
CA GLU A 15 -15.22 -12.39 6.32
C GLU A 15 -13.78 -11.90 6.53
N ILE A 16 -12.80 -12.79 6.41
CA ILE A 16 -11.37 -12.44 6.52
C ILE A 16 -10.97 -11.54 5.35
N LEU A 17 -11.39 -11.86 4.12
CA LEU A 17 -11.13 -11.03 2.93
C LEU A 17 -11.72 -9.62 3.06
N GLN A 18 -12.95 -9.51 3.56
CA GLN A 18 -13.60 -8.23 3.80
C GLN A 18 -12.85 -7.40 4.85
N SER A 19 -12.39 -8.04 5.93
CA SER A 19 -11.57 -7.40 6.96
C SER A 19 -10.23 -6.91 6.41
N LEU A 20 -9.58 -7.73 5.57
CA LEU A 20 -8.32 -7.38 4.92
C LEU A 20 -8.49 -6.19 3.97
N GLN A 21 -9.56 -6.17 3.18
CA GLN A 21 -9.87 -5.04 2.30
C GLN A 21 -10.16 -3.75 3.09
N GLN A 22 -10.90 -3.84 4.20
CA GLN A 22 -11.16 -2.68 5.06
C GLN A 22 -9.87 -2.15 5.68
N GLN A 23 -9.03 -3.02 6.24
CA GLN A 23 -7.75 -2.61 6.84
C GLN A 23 -6.80 -2.01 5.80
N ALA A 24 -6.74 -2.59 4.60
CA ALA A 24 -5.91 -2.07 3.51
C ALA A 24 -6.37 -0.66 3.09
N ASN A 25 -7.68 -0.44 3.01
CA ASN A 25 -8.24 0.89 2.72
C ASN A 25 -7.88 1.92 3.81
N VAL A 26 -7.89 1.53 5.09
CA VAL A 26 -7.47 2.41 6.19
C VAL A 26 -5.99 2.78 6.04
N PHE A 27 -5.13 1.80 5.81
CA PHE A 27 -3.70 2.01 5.61
C PHE A 27 -3.41 2.93 4.42
N PHE A 28 -3.98 2.64 3.25
CA PHE A 28 -3.73 3.44 2.06
C PHE A 28 -4.31 4.85 2.15
N LYS A 29 -5.49 5.02 2.75
CA LYS A 29 -6.04 6.36 3.01
C LYS A 29 -5.14 7.14 3.96
N GLY A 30 -4.63 6.51 5.02
CA GLY A 30 -3.66 7.12 5.92
C GLY A 30 -2.40 7.57 5.20
N MET A 31 -1.83 6.69 4.36
CA MET A 31 -0.63 6.97 3.56
C MET A 31 -0.83 8.05 2.48
N GLN A 32 -2.04 8.18 1.93
CA GLN A 32 -2.38 9.17 0.89
C GLN A 32 -2.70 10.56 1.46
N MET A 33 -2.87 10.71 2.78
CA MET A 33 -3.20 11.99 3.39
C MET A 33 -2.01 12.94 3.32
N THR A 34 -2.08 13.89 2.38
CA THR A 34 -1.21 15.07 2.37
C THR A 34 -1.84 16.15 3.24
N SER A 35 -1.04 16.67 4.17
CA SER A 35 -1.18 17.95 4.91
C SER A 35 -2.17 18.10 6.07
N ASP A 36 -3.29 17.35 6.18
CA ASP A 36 -4.32 17.68 7.20
C ASP A 36 -4.65 16.58 8.23
N CYS A 37 -4.07 15.40 8.13
CA CYS A 37 -4.22 14.33 9.11
C CYS A 37 -2.87 13.64 9.34
N ASN A 38 -2.40 13.64 10.60
CA ASN A 38 -1.14 13.00 10.96
C ASN A 38 -1.34 11.49 10.97
N PHE A 39 -1.09 10.81 9.84
CA PHE A 39 -0.86 9.37 9.83
C PHE A 39 0.59 9.12 10.23
N SER A 40 0.79 8.73 11.48
CA SER A 40 2.09 8.51 12.09
C SER A 40 2.76 7.22 11.59
N ILE A 41 4.07 7.13 11.83
CA ILE A 41 4.84 5.91 11.53
C ILE A 41 4.35 4.76 12.41
N GLU A 42 3.98 5.03 13.65
CA GLU A 42 3.41 4.08 14.59
C GLU A 42 2.09 3.51 14.06
N GLU A 43 1.17 4.37 13.61
CA GLU A 43 -0.09 3.92 12.97
C GLU A 43 0.19 3.11 11.71
N ALA A 44 1.16 3.51 10.88
CA ALA A 44 1.56 2.72 9.71
C ALA A 44 2.05 1.32 10.10
N ARG A 45 2.85 1.20 11.17
CA ARG A 45 3.36 -0.08 11.68
C ARG A 45 2.24 -0.95 12.24
N GLU A 46 1.33 -0.38 13.02
CA GLU A 46 0.18 -1.11 13.59
C GLU A 46 -0.77 -1.61 12.49
N ASN A 47 -1.00 -0.79 11.46
CA ASN A 47 -1.78 -1.19 10.31
C ASN A 47 -1.12 -2.33 9.52
N LEU A 48 0.20 -2.26 9.31
CA LEU A 48 0.96 -3.33 8.64
C LEU A 48 0.96 -4.63 9.44
N ASP A 49 1.11 -4.56 10.77
CA ASP A 49 1.02 -5.73 11.65
C ASP A 49 -0.38 -6.36 11.60
N SER A 50 -1.43 -5.53 11.64
CA SER A 50 -2.82 -5.98 11.51
C SER A 50 -3.10 -6.64 10.16
N LEU A 51 -2.60 -6.06 9.06
CA LEU A 51 -2.67 -6.65 7.72
C LEU A 51 -1.92 -7.99 7.64
N SER A 52 -0.74 -8.07 8.25
CA SER A 52 0.04 -9.31 8.31
C SER A 52 -0.73 -10.42 9.02
N LYS A 53 -1.35 -10.13 10.17
CA LYS A 53 -2.15 -11.10 10.93
C LYS A 53 -3.37 -11.58 10.14
N LEU A 54 -4.07 -10.68 9.47
CA LEU A 54 -5.22 -11.03 8.62
C LEU A 54 -4.79 -11.92 7.45
N ASN A 55 -3.63 -11.63 6.85
CA ASN A 55 -3.09 -12.45 5.77
C ASN A 55 -2.71 -13.87 6.26
N THR A 56 -2.09 -13.99 7.44
CA THR A 56 -1.81 -15.31 8.06
C THR A 56 -3.11 -16.06 8.35
N ALA A 57 -4.11 -15.39 8.94
CA ALA A 57 -5.41 -16.02 9.23
C ALA A 57 -6.13 -16.48 7.95
N LEU A 58 -6.04 -15.70 6.86
CA LEU A 58 -6.57 -16.08 5.55
C LEU A 58 -5.86 -17.33 5.02
N GLN A 59 -4.53 -17.35 5.08
CA GLN A 59 -3.72 -18.48 4.62
C GLN A 59 -4.05 -19.76 5.40
N ASP A 60 -4.12 -19.69 6.73
CA ASP A 60 -4.48 -20.81 7.58
C ASP A 60 -5.90 -21.30 7.30
N LYS A 61 -6.87 -20.38 7.11
CA LYS A 61 -8.25 -20.75 6.80
C LYS A 61 -8.36 -21.39 5.42
N LEU A 62 -7.70 -20.87 4.39
CA LEU A 62 -7.66 -21.46 3.05
C LEU A 62 -7.01 -22.86 3.05
N GLN A 63 -5.94 -23.05 3.83
CA GLN A 63 -5.32 -24.37 4.00
C GLN A 63 -6.26 -25.35 4.71
N SER A 64 -6.86 -24.93 5.83
CA SER A 64 -7.74 -25.79 6.64
C SER A 64 -9.01 -26.23 5.90
N THR A 65 -9.51 -25.40 4.98
CA THR A 65 -10.73 -25.64 4.21
C THR A 65 -10.49 -26.35 2.88
N GLY A 66 -9.21 -26.58 2.50
CA GLY A 66 -8.86 -27.08 1.19
C GLY A 66 -9.22 -26.11 0.04
N LEU A 67 -9.66 -24.89 0.36
CA LEU A 67 -9.97 -23.82 -0.59
C LEU A 67 -8.73 -23.05 -1.06
N HIS A 68 -7.52 -23.53 -0.72
CA HIS A 68 -6.29 -23.04 -1.30
C HIS A 68 -6.50 -22.82 -2.80
N ALA A 69 -6.51 -21.54 -3.20
CA ALA A 69 -6.68 -21.21 -4.60
C ALA A 69 -5.53 -21.90 -5.34
N ILE A 70 -5.87 -22.55 -6.45
CA ILE A 70 -4.91 -22.75 -7.54
C ILE A 70 -4.20 -21.40 -7.66
N PRO A 71 -2.87 -21.33 -7.54
CA PRO A 71 -2.17 -20.06 -7.64
C PRO A 71 -2.61 -19.46 -8.98
N LEU A 72 -3.37 -18.36 -8.95
CA LEU A 72 -3.47 -17.49 -10.11
C LEU A 72 -2.02 -17.19 -10.44
N ASP A 73 -1.54 -17.74 -11.56
CA ASP A 73 -0.12 -17.92 -11.91
C ASP A 73 0.75 -16.94 -11.12
N SER A 74 1.46 -17.46 -10.11
CA SER A 74 2.16 -16.61 -9.14
C SER A 74 3.10 -15.59 -9.80
N GLU A 75 3.49 -15.87 -11.04
CA GLU A 75 4.21 -14.99 -11.95
C GLU A 75 3.44 -13.70 -12.28
N MET A 76 2.14 -13.77 -12.61
CA MET A 76 1.34 -12.58 -12.93
C MET A 76 1.18 -11.66 -11.71
N LEU A 77 0.91 -12.24 -10.53
CA LEU A 77 0.82 -11.48 -9.28
C LEU A 77 2.17 -10.86 -8.90
N GLN A 78 3.28 -11.59 -9.08
CA GLN A 78 4.62 -11.07 -8.87
C GLN A 78 4.96 -9.95 -9.85
N LEU A 79 4.56 -10.08 -11.12
CA LEU A 79 4.75 -9.06 -12.15
C LEU A 79 3.99 -7.77 -11.80
N ASP A 80 2.74 -7.86 -11.34
CA ASP A 80 1.95 -6.70 -10.93
C ASP A 80 2.52 -5.99 -9.70
N CYS A 81 2.97 -6.75 -8.70
CA CYS A 81 3.70 -6.20 -7.55
C CYS A 81 5.00 -5.50 -8.00
N GLN A 82 5.79 -6.15 -8.85
CA GLN A 82 7.07 -5.61 -9.32
C GLN A 82 6.88 -4.37 -10.21
N ALA A 83 5.82 -4.33 -11.03
CA ALA A 83 5.45 -3.18 -11.84
C ALA A 83 5.03 -2.00 -10.95
N THR A 84 4.24 -2.24 -9.91
CA THR A 84 3.80 -1.22 -8.95
C THR A 84 4.99 -0.61 -8.20
N VAL A 85 5.93 -1.44 -7.74
CA VAL A 85 7.17 -0.98 -7.08
C VAL A 85 8.04 -0.15 -8.04
N ARG A 86 8.20 -0.61 -9.29
CA ARG A 86 8.96 0.13 -10.32
C ARG A 86 8.36 1.52 -10.57
N LYS A 87 7.05 1.58 -10.77
CA LYS A 87 6.34 2.84 -11.00
C LYS A 87 6.50 3.80 -9.81
N GLY A 88 6.34 3.31 -8.58
CA GLY A 88 6.56 4.12 -7.39
C GLY A 88 8.00 4.67 -7.28
N HIS A 89 8.99 3.91 -7.73
CA HIS A 89 10.38 4.37 -7.78
C HIS A 89 10.58 5.45 -8.87
N GLU A 90 10.04 5.24 -10.07
CA GLU A 90 10.09 6.22 -11.17
C GLU A 90 9.41 7.55 -10.79
N ASP A 91 8.25 7.48 -10.14
CA ASP A 91 7.52 8.66 -9.65
C ASP A 91 8.31 9.39 -8.56
N SER A 92 8.99 8.66 -7.65
CA SER A 92 9.84 9.23 -6.61
C SER A 92 11.05 9.98 -7.18
N GLU A 93 11.77 9.39 -8.14
CA GLU A 93 12.92 10.01 -8.78
C GLU A 93 12.52 11.25 -9.58
N THR A 94 11.37 11.19 -10.27
CA THR A 94 10.78 12.34 -10.97
C THR A 94 10.45 13.48 -10.00
N GLY A 95 9.94 13.16 -8.82
CA GLY A 95 9.69 14.12 -7.73
C GLY A 95 10.97 14.81 -7.25
N LYS A 96 12.07 14.05 -7.05
CA LYS A 96 13.37 14.60 -6.64
C LYS A 96 13.94 15.58 -7.66
N LEU A 97 13.89 15.25 -8.95
CA LEU A 97 14.36 16.12 -10.03
C LEU A 97 13.55 17.42 -10.11
N THR A 98 12.24 17.35 -9.84
CA THR A 98 11.37 18.53 -9.81
C THR A 98 11.73 19.42 -8.63
N MET A 99 11.93 18.85 -7.43
CA MET A 99 12.34 19.59 -6.25
C MET A 99 13.71 20.27 -6.40
N GLN A 100 14.70 19.58 -7.00
CA GLN A 100 16.00 20.19 -7.30
C GLN A 100 15.87 21.38 -8.25
N ARG A 101 15.02 21.30 -9.28
CA ARG A 101 14.75 22.43 -10.19
C ARG A 101 14.10 23.62 -9.47
N VAL A 102 13.13 23.37 -8.59
CA VAL A 102 12.52 24.43 -7.77
C VAL A 102 13.57 25.09 -6.89
N GLN A 103 14.41 24.31 -6.20
CA GLN A 103 15.50 24.84 -5.36
C GLN A 103 16.49 25.70 -6.16
N MET A 104 16.92 25.25 -7.34
CA MET A 104 17.80 26.03 -8.22
C MET A 104 17.15 27.34 -8.66
N ASN A 105 15.88 27.30 -9.07
CA ASN A 105 15.14 28.50 -9.48
C ASN A 105 15.00 29.51 -8.33
N CYS A 106 14.63 29.04 -7.13
CA CYS A 106 14.56 29.88 -5.94
C CYS A 106 15.92 30.52 -5.61
N SER A 107 17.01 29.74 -5.68
CA SER A 107 18.38 30.25 -5.45
C SER A 107 18.78 31.31 -6.47
N ALA A 108 18.49 31.08 -7.75
CA ALA A 108 18.76 32.04 -8.82
C ALA A 108 17.97 33.34 -8.63
N MET A 109 16.66 33.24 -8.34
CA MET A 109 15.82 34.39 -8.04
C MET A 109 16.35 35.20 -6.86
N ASN A 110 16.75 34.53 -5.77
CA ASN A 110 17.22 35.19 -4.57
C ASN A 110 18.57 35.92 -4.80
N LYS A 111 19.47 35.34 -5.61
CA LYS A 111 20.70 36.00 -6.07
C LYS A 111 20.40 37.24 -6.90
N THR A 112 19.49 37.14 -7.86
CA THR A 112 19.07 38.27 -8.71
C THR A 112 18.46 39.39 -7.87
N MET A 113 17.54 39.07 -6.95
CA MET A 113 16.95 40.05 -6.04
C MET A 113 17.98 40.73 -5.15
N SER A 114 18.97 39.98 -4.65
CA SER A 114 20.03 40.54 -3.80
C SER A 114 20.98 41.44 -4.58
N ALA A 115 21.22 41.15 -5.86
CA ALA A 115 22.00 42.00 -6.76
C ALA A 115 21.27 43.31 -7.11
N LEU A 116 19.94 43.27 -7.24
CA LEU A 116 19.11 44.46 -7.48
C LEU A 116 18.97 45.39 -6.26
N LYS A 117 19.33 44.92 -5.06
CA LYS A 117 19.31 45.71 -3.82
C LYS A 117 20.64 46.41 -3.50
N LYS A 118 21.68 46.20 -4.32
CA LYS A 118 22.95 46.95 -4.26
C LYS A 118 22.91 48.07 -5.29
#